data_AF-A0A352L2D0-F1
#
_entry.id   AF-A0A352L2D0-F1
#
_cell.length_a   1.000
_cell.length_b   1.000
_cell.length_c   1.000
_cell.angle_alpha   90.00
_cell.angle_beta   90.00
_cell.angle_gamma   90.00
#
_symmetry.space_group_name_H-M   'P 1'
#
loop_
_entity.id
_entity.type
_entity.pdbx_description
1 polymer ?
#
loop_
_entity_poly.entity_id
_entity_poly.type
_entity_poly.pdbx_seq_one_letter_code
_entity_poly.pdbx_strand_id
1 'polypeptide(L)'
;MAADAKTPEELESVRKLAKELMANEGQAAPAASRWVVRTLAEVAEFFSVATQTAKQWRTETPPMPGEEGAWDLQEIVKWRHDKATAGTSRFAKAQQELERGQVKLEKEKLELQLLQGSVLDREEVEEWASVVLAETRELITQLPGAVSSVCNTQDRDGVLAQADDIVRQTLECLFERLTEHVDVKGDATTEAAA
;
A
#
# COMPACT_ATOMS: atom_id res chain seq x y z
N MET A 1 -18.61 -16.25 -1.15
CA MET A 1 -19.55 -16.34 -0.01
C MET A 1 -19.10 -17.49 0.87
N ALA A 2 -18.32 -17.17 1.90
CA ALA A 2 -17.89 -18.11 2.92
C ALA A 2 -19.07 -18.31 3.89
N ALA A 3 -19.67 -19.49 3.88
CA ALA A 3 -20.75 -19.82 4.79
C ALA A 3 -20.19 -20.10 6.19
N ASP A 4 -20.81 -19.40 7.14
CA ASP A 4 -20.61 -19.35 8.58
C ASP A 4 -20.73 -20.77 9.20
N ALA A 5 -19.62 -21.41 9.56
CA ALA A 5 -19.61 -22.67 10.32
C ALA A 5 -19.67 -22.35 11.82
N LYS A 6 -20.88 -22.38 12.40
CA LYS A 6 -21.16 -21.89 13.77
C LYS A 6 -21.53 -22.99 14.77
N THR A 7 -21.22 -24.26 14.51
CA THR A 7 -21.35 -25.31 15.53
C THR A 7 -20.03 -26.03 15.82
N PRO A 8 -19.71 -26.29 17.11
CA PRO A 8 -18.45 -26.95 17.50
C PRO A 8 -18.34 -28.39 16.99
N GLU A 9 -19.47 -29.08 16.75
CA GLU A 9 -19.50 -30.43 16.18
C GLU A 9 -19.10 -30.47 14.69
N GLU A 10 -19.38 -29.41 13.92
CA GLU A 10 -18.96 -29.28 12.52
C GLU A 10 -17.44 -29.09 12.42
N LEU A 11 -16.83 -28.35 13.35
CA LEU A 11 -15.37 -28.19 13.38
C LEU A 11 -14.64 -29.50 13.74
N GLU A 12 -15.24 -30.34 14.59
CA GLU A 12 -14.69 -31.65 14.92
C GLU A 12 -14.86 -32.65 13.77
N SER A 13 -16.00 -32.64 13.07
CA SER A 13 -16.18 -33.47 11.89
C SER A 13 -15.22 -33.06 10.76
N VAL A 14 -15.03 -31.76 10.51
CA VAL A 14 -14.02 -31.25 9.55
C VAL A 14 -12.60 -31.63 9.96
N ARG A 15 -12.25 -31.56 11.25
CA ARG A 15 -10.94 -32.02 11.75
C ARG A 15 -10.75 -33.52 11.57
N LYS A 16 -11.79 -34.31 11.82
CA LYS A 16 -11.75 -35.77 11.67
C LYS A 16 -11.61 -36.18 10.21
N LEU A 17 -12.32 -35.49 9.31
CA LEU A 17 -12.24 -35.68 7.86
C LEU A 17 -10.88 -35.23 7.31
N ALA A 18 -10.32 -34.13 7.81
CA ALA A 18 -8.96 -33.70 7.48
C ALA A 18 -7.90 -34.69 7.96
N LYS A 19 -8.09 -35.28 9.16
CA LYS A 19 -7.19 -36.30 9.70
C LYS A 19 -7.27 -37.63 8.94
N GLU A 20 -8.46 -38.01 8.46
CA GLU A 20 -8.65 -39.17 7.59
C GLU A 20 -8.04 -38.96 6.20
N LEU A 21 -8.17 -37.76 5.62
CA LEU A 21 -7.53 -37.43 4.34
C LEU A 21 -5.99 -37.43 4.46
N MET A 22 -5.44 -36.83 5.51
CA MET A 22 -3.99 -36.85 5.75
C MET A 22 -3.44 -38.24 6.07
N ALA A 23 -4.24 -39.12 6.70
CA ALA A 23 -3.86 -40.51 6.93
C ALA A 23 -3.90 -41.35 5.64
N ASN A 24 -4.82 -41.04 4.72
CA ASN A 24 -4.96 -41.75 3.45
C ASN A 24 -3.91 -41.32 2.40
N GLU A 25 -3.42 -40.08 2.47
CA GLU A 25 -2.31 -39.59 1.64
C GLU A 25 -0.96 -40.26 1.97
N GLY A 26 -0.82 -40.86 3.17
CA GLY A 26 0.40 -41.52 3.63
C GLY A 26 0.51 -43.02 3.31
N GLN A 27 -0.53 -43.66 2.76
CA GLN A 27 -0.58 -45.12 2.53
C GLN A 27 -0.85 -45.54 1.08
N ALA A 28 -0.50 -44.70 0.10
CA ALA A 28 -0.41 -45.14 -1.29
C ALA A 28 0.94 -45.85 -1.54
N ALA A 29 1.01 -47.15 -1.26
CA ALA A 29 2.06 -48.01 -1.83
C ALA A 29 1.96 -47.98 -3.37
N PRO A 30 3.08 -48.05 -4.12
CA PRO A 30 3.11 -47.74 -5.55
C PRO A 30 2.39 -48.84 -6.33
N ALA A 31 1.12 -48.62 -6.64
CA ALA A 31 0.46 -49.36 -7.72
C ALA A 31 1.23 -49.03 -8.99
N ALA A 32 1.89 -50.03 -9.58
CA ALA A 32 2.73 -49.90 -10.78
C ALA A 32 2.18 -48.85 -11.73
N SER A 33 2.80 -47.67 -11.73
CA SER A 33 2.30 -46.49 -12.40
C SER A 33 2.20 -46.83 -13.88
N ARG A 34 1.01 -46.70 -14.47
CA ARG A 34 0.77 -46.95 -15.91
C ARG A 34 1.65 -46.08 -16.83
N TRP A 35 2.37 -45.13 -16.26
CA TRP A 35 3.13 -44.07 -16.91
C TRP A 35 4.63 -44.14 -16.61
N VAL A 36 5.19 -45.36 -16.53
CA VAL A 36 6.65 -45.58 -16.46
C VAL A 36 7.21 -45.71 -17.87
N VAL A 37 8.12 -44.81 -18.23
CA VAL A 37 8.86 -44.85 -19.50
C VAL A 37 10.28 -45.34 -19.28
N ARG A 38 10.88 -45.97 -20.31
CA ARG A 38 12.19 -46.64 -20.16
C ARG A 38 13.34 -45.73 -20.56
N THR A 39 13.09 -44.79 -21.45
CA THR A 39 14.12 -43.93 -22.03
C THR A 39 13.92 -42.46 -21.69
N LEU A 40 15.02 -41.72 -21.60
CA LEU A 40 14.98 -40.26 -21.44
C LEU A 40 14.44 -39.55 -22.70
N ALA A 41 14.47 -40.21 -23.86
CA ALA A 41 13.88 -39.69 -25.09
C ALA A 41 12.35 -39.62 -24.97
N GLU A 42 11.72 -40.66 -24.43
CA GLU A 42 10.27 -40.71 -24.16
C GLU A 42 9.85 -39.65 -23.12
N VAL A 43 10.67 -39.44 -22.08
CA VAL A 43 10.45 -38.34 -21.11
C VAL A 43 10.50 -36.99 -21.84
N ALA A 44 11.52 -36.77 -22.66
CA ALA A 44 11.70 -35.50 -23.39
C ALA A 44 10.55 -35.23 -24.37
N GLU A 45 10.08 -36.26 -25.07
CA GLU A 45 8.92 -36.20 -25.96
C GLU A 45 7.63 -35.86 -25.20
N PHE A 46 7.37 -36.52 -24.06
CA PHE A 46 6.19 -36.25 -23.23
C PHE A 46 6.15 -34.80 -22.74
N PHE A 47 7.30 -34.24 -22.34
CA PHE A 47 7.39 -32.86 -21.87
C PHE A 47 7.64 -31.83 -22.99
N SER A 48 7.71 -32.26 -24.25
CA SER A 48 8.03 -31.42 -25.42
C SER A 48 9.32 -30.59 -25.24
N VAL A 49 10.36 -31.22 -24.68
CA VAL A 49 11.68 -30.61 -24.46
C VAL A 49 12.76 -31.36 -25.23
N ALA A 50 13.93 -30.72 -25.41
CA ALA A 50 15.08 -31.41 -25.96
C ALA A 50 15.58 -32.51 -25.00
N THR A 51 16.05 -33.64 -25.53
CA THR A 51 16.62 -34.74 -24.73
C THR A 51 17.80 -34.28 -23.85
N GLN A 52 18.53 -33.26 -24.30
CA GLN A 52 19.61 -32.65 -23.52
C GLN A 52 19.09 -31.94 -22.26
N THR A 53 17.91 -31.32 -22.33
CA THR A 53 17.25 -30.68 -21.20
C THR A 53 16.81 -31.72 -20.16
N ALA A 54 16.28 -32.86 -20.60
CA ALA A 54 15.95 -33.98 -19.71
C ALA A 54 17.20 -34.57 -19.02
N LYS A 55 18.34 -34.63 -19.71
CA LYS A 55 19.64 -35.00 -19.09
C LYS A 55 20.09 -33.96 -18.05
N GLN A 56 19.91 -32.68 -18.36
CA GLN A 56 20.26 -31.59 -17.45
C GLN A 56 19.45 -31.66 -16.14
N TRP A 57 18.17 -32.04 -16.20
CA TRP A 57 17.31 -32.21 -15.01
C TRP A 57 17.85 -33.24 -14.00
N ARG A 58 18.68 -34.20 -14.42
CA ARG A 58 19.36 -35.14 -13.51
C ARG A 58 20.50 -34.52 -12.72
N THR A 59 21.07 -33.43 -13.22
CA THR A 59 22.19 -32.72 -12.60
C THR A 59 21.76 -31.51 -11.77
N GLU A 60 20.49 -31.12 -11.86
CA GLU A 60 19.92 -30.01 -11.11
C GLU A 60 19.61 -30.40 -9.67
N THR A 61 19.56 -29.42 -8.75
CA THR A 61 19.19 -29.64 -7.35
C THR A 61 17.81 -29.04 -7.08
N PRO A 62 16.83 -29.81 -6.61
CA PRO A 62 16.86 -31.27 -6.38
C PRO A 62 16.85 -32.06 -7.71
N PRO A 63 17.48 -33.24 -7.79
CA PRO A 63 17.57 -34.03 -9.02
C PRO A 63 16.21 -34.62 -9.41
N MET A 64 16.03 -34.83 -10.72
CA MET A 64 14.85 -35.49 -11.26
C MET A 64 14.69 -36.91 -10.67
N PRO A 65 13.48 -37.29 -10.19
CA PRO A 65 13.21 -38.62 -9.67
C PRO A 65 13.21 -39.68 -10.78
N GLY A 66 13.58 -40.92 -10.41
CA GLY A 66 13.67 -42.08 -11.30
C GLY A 66 15.09 -42.61 -11.51
N GLU A 67 15.17 -43.83 -12.04
CA GLU A 67 16.43 -44.53 -12.33
C GLU A 67 16.56 -44.86 -13.82
N GLU A 68 17.78 -45.13 -14.28
CA GLU A 68 18.01 -45.46 -15.68
C GLU A 68 17.27 -46.75 -16.07
N GLY A 69 16.29 -46.63 -16.96
CA GLY A 69 15.42 -47.73 -17.38
C GLY A 69 14.03 -47.73 -16.76
N ALA A 70 13.76 -46.88 -15.75
CA ALA A 70 12.45 -46.73 -15.13
C ALA A 70 12.22 -45.27 -14.69
N TRP A 71 11.51 -44.51 -15.52
CA TRP A 71 11.15 -43.12 -15.27
C TRP A 71 9.63 -43.00 -15.06
N ASP A 72 9.20 -42.68 -13.84
CA ASP A 72 7.78 -42.40 -13.57
C ASP A 72 7.45 -40.95 -13.96
N LEU A 73 6.63 -40.79 -15.00
CA LEU A 73 6.23 -39.47 -15.48
C LEU A 73 5.42 -38.70 -14.41
N GLN A 74 4.66 -39.37 -13.55
CA GLN A 74 3.86 -38.69 -12.52
C GLN A 74 4.75 -38.04 -11.46
N GLU A 75 5.80 -38.75 -11.03
CA GLU A 75 6.79 -38.22 -10.09
C GLU A 75 7.57 -37.05 -10.69
N ILE A 76 7.93 -37.13 -11.98
CA ILE A 76 8.64 -36.05 -12.68
C ILE A 76 7.75 -34.81 -12.82
N VAL A 77 6.46 -34.96 -13.11
CA VAL A 77 5.49 -33.84 -13.14
C VAL A 77 5.42 -33.17 -11.76
N LYS A 78 5.27 -33.96 -10.69
CA LYS A 78 5.20 -33.46 -9.32
C LYS A 78 6.49 -32.71 -8.93
N TRP A 79 7.65 -33.29 -9.22
CA TRP A 79 8.95 -32.66 -9.01
C TRP A 79 9.07 -31.31 -9.74
N ARG A 80 8.65 -31.22 -11.01
CA ARG A 80 8.66 -29.94 -11.76
C ARG A 80 7.73 -28.90 -11.13
N HIS A 81 6.56 -29.31 -10.69
CA HIS A 81 5.60 -28.44 -10.02
C HIS A 81 6.14 -27.90 -8.69
N ASP A 82 6.72 -28.78 -7.86
CA ASP A 82 7.30 -28.42 -6.57
C ASP A 82 8.50 -27.48 -6.74
N LYS A 83 9.31 -27.71 -7.77
CA LYS A 83 10.43 -26.82 -8.13
C LYS A 83 9.97 -25.42 -8.56
N ALA A 84 8.93 -25.34 -9.39
CA ALA A 84 8.38 -24.07 -9.85
C ALA A 84 7.75 -23.27 -8.70
N THR A 85 6.99 -23.95 -7.84
CA THR A 85 6.31 -23.32 -6.69
C THR A 85 7.29 -22.90 -5.59
N ALA A 86 8.34 -23.69 -5.33
CA ALA A 86 9.39 -23.33 -4.37
C ALA A 86 10.16 -22.06 -4.76
N GLY A 87 10.40 -21.85 -6.06
CA GLY A 87 11.00 -20.62 -6.58
C GLY A 87 10.10 -19.41 -6.33
N THR A 88 8.85 -19.47 -6.80
CA THR A 88 7.88 -18.37 -6.68
C THR A 88 7.60 -17.97 -5.22
N SER A 89 7.53 -18.94 -4.31
CA SER A 89 7.28 -18.65 -2.88
C SER A 89 8.41 -17.87 -2.22
N ARG A 90 9.68 -18.13 -2.59
CA ARG A 90 10.83 -17.39 -2.03
C ARG A 90 10.90 -15.96 -2.57
N PHE A 91 10.63 -15.75 -3.86
CA PHE A 91 10.55 -14.41 -4.44
C PHE A 91 9.40 -13.61 -3.85
N ALA A 92 8.23 -14.22 -3.69
CA ALA A 92 7.08 -13.56 -3.06
C ALA A 92 7.36 -13.15 -1.60
N LYS A 93 8.02 -14.01 -0.82
CA LYS A 93 8.44 -13.68 0.56
C LYS A 93 9.47 -12.56 0.60
N ALA A 94 10.50 -12.62 -0.24
CA ALA A 94 11.52 -11.58 -0.30
C ALA A 94 10.94 -10.23 -0.72
N GLN A 95 10.01 -10.22 -1.68
CA GLN A 95 9.28 -9.02 -2.10
C GLN A 95 8.44 -8.45 -0.96
N GLN A 96 7.69 -9.30 -0.25
CA GLN A 96 6.89 -8.90 0.90
C GLN A 96 7.74 -8.32 2.04
N GLU A 97 8.93 -8.89 2.28
CA GLU A 97 9.88 -8.38 3.28
C GLU A 97 10.43 -7.00 2.89
N LEU A 98 10.73 -6.78 1.60
CA LEU A 98 11.17 -5.47 1.09
C LEU A 98 10.08 -4.41 1.26
N GLU A 99 8.85 -4.70 0.83
CA GLU A 99 7.72 -3.78 0.96
C GLU A 99 7.46 -3.43 2.44
N ARG A 100 7.51 -4.43 3.32
CA ARG A 100 7.39 -4.20 4.76
C ARG A 100 8.52 -3.34 5.31
N GLY A 101 9.74 -3.52 4.81
CA GLY A 101 10.91 -2.72 5.17
C GLY A 101 10.75 -1.25 4.76
N GLN A 102 10.22 -1.01 3.55
CA GLN A 102 9.97 0.34 3.03
C GLN A 102 8.94 1.08 3.87
N VAL A 103 7.79 0.46 4.14
CA VAL A 103 6.72 1.05 4.96
C VAL A 103 7.24 1.39 6.37
N LYS A 104 8.09 0.53 6.94
CA LYS A 104 8.68 0.79 8.25
C LYS A 104 9.64 1.99 8.23
N LEU A 105 10.46 2.10 7.19
CA LEU A 105 11.40 3.21 7.03
C LEU A 105 10.64 4.53 6.85
N GLU A 106 9.57 4.54 6.06
CA GLU A 106 8.71 5.72 5.89
C GLU A 106 8.03 6.13 7.20
N LYS A 107 7.54 5.17 7.99
CA LYS A 107 6.99 5.44 9.32
C LYS A 107 8.02 6.07 10.25
N GLU A 108 9.22 5.49 10.34
CA GLU A 108 10.30 6.01 11.18
C GLU A 108 10.74 7.41 10.72
N LYS A 109 10.74 7.67 9.40
CA LYS A 109 11.02 8.98 8.85
C LYS A 109 9.96 10.01 9.24
N LEU A 110 8.68 9.66 9.17
CA LEU A 110 7.58 10.51 9.63
C LEU A 110 7.66 10.78 11.14
N GLU A 111 7.97 9.77 11.95
CA GLU A 111 8.16 9.93 13.40
C GLU A 111 9.35 10.85 13.72
N LEU A 112 10.47 10.72 13.00
CA LEU A 112 11.61 11.63 13.12
C LEU A 112 11.25 13.06 12.72
N GLN A 113 10.48 13.24 11.64
CA GLN A 113 10.04 14.55 11.20
C GLN A 113 9.07 15.22 12.18
N LEU A 114 8.20 14.43 12.82
CA LEU A 114 7.31 14.86 13.89
C LEU A 114 8.12 15.29 15.14
N LEU A 115 9.08 14.47 15.57
CA LEU A 115 9.98 14.79 16.68
C LEU A 115 10.84 16.03 16.42
N GLN A 116 11.22 16.27 15.17
CA GLN A 116 11.93 17.47 14.74
C GLN A 116 11.04 18.71 14.66
N GLY A 117 9.73 18.58 14.88
CA GLY A 117 8.77 19.69 14.77
C GLY A 117 8.61 20.22 13.35
N SER A 118 9.02 19.43 12.35
CA SER A 118 8.93 19.80 10.92
C SER A 118 7.59 19.45 10.29
N VAL A 119 6.79 18.62 10.96
CA VAL A 119 5.44 18.24 10.58
C VAL A 119 4.53 18.71 11.70
N LEU A 120 3.63 19.64 11.38
CA LEU A 120 2.57 20.11 12.26
C LEU A 120 1.27 19.43 11.86
N ASP A 121 0.40 19.19 12.84
CA ASP A 121 -0.93 18.69 12.52
C ASP A 121 -1.71 19.74 11.75
N ARG A 122 -2.51 19.28 10.79
CA ARG A 122 -3.34 20.17 9.99
C ARG A 122 -4.34 20.92 10.87
N GLU A 123 -4.92 20.24 11.85
CA GLU A 123 -5.87 20.82 12.79
C GLU A 123 -5.24 21.98 13.58
N GLU A 124 -4.01 21.79 14.07
CA GLU A 124 -3.26 22.83 14.78
C GLU A 124 -2.96 24.04 13.90
N VAL A 125 -2.59 23.81 12.62
CA VAL A 125 -2.32 24.89 11.66
C VAL A 125 -3.60 25.67 11.32
N GLU A 126 -4.72 24.99 11.14
CA GLU A 126 -6.01 25.62 10.86
C GLU A 126 -6.51 26.45 12.06
N GLU A 127 -6.40 25.91 13.27
CA GLU A 127 -6.73 26.64 14.50
C GLU A 127 -5.85 27.88 14.64
N TRP A 128 -4.52 27.72 14.56
CA TRP A 128 -3.58 28.84 14.64
C TRP A 128 -3.84 29.91 13.57
N ALA A 129 -4.06 29.48 12.31
CA ALA A 129 -4.35 30.41 11.22
C ALA A 129 -5.66 31.18 11.46
N SER A 130 -6.69 30.52 12.00
CA SER A 130 -7.96 31.18 12.32
C SER A 130 -7.80 32.26 13.39
N VAL A 131 -7.01 32.00 14.42
CA VAL A 131 -6.70 32.96 15.50
C VAL A 131 -5.92 34.14 14.93
N VAL A 132 -4.85 33.88 14.18
CA VAL A 132 -4.01 34.94 13.61
C VAL A 132 -4.78 35.80 12.61
N LEU A 133 -5.63 35.21 11.76
CA LEU A 133 -6.46 35.97 10.82
C LEU A 133 -7.52 36.81 11.55
N ALA A 134 -8.12 36.29 12.63
CA ALA A 134 -9.07 37.05 13.44
C ALA A 134 -8.40 38.23 14.15
N GLU A 135 -7.22 38.02 14.75
CA GLU A 135 -6.43 39.08 15.38
C GLU A 135 -5.99 40.14 14.35
N THR A 136 -5.52 39.70 13.19
CA THR A 136 -5.11 40.61 12.11
C THR A 136 -6.28 41.45 11.62
N ARG A 137 -7.46 40.84 11.42
CA ARG A 137 -8.68 41.56 11.05
C ARG A 137 -9.04 42.61 12.09
N GLU A 138 -9.02 42.25 13.37
CA GLU A 138 -9.33 43.16 14.48
C GLU A 138 -8.37 44.37 14.49
N LEU A 139 -7.07 44.13 14.39
CA LEU A 139 -6.06 45.18 14.32
C LEU A 139 -6.27 46.13 13.13
N ILE A 140 -6.59 45.57 11.96
CA ILE A 140 -6.87 46.35 10.76
C ILE A 140 -8.14 47.20 10.95
N THR A 141 -9.20 46.66 11.55
CA THR A 141 -10.46 47.40 11.80
C THR A 141 -10.32 48.53 12.83
N GLN A 142 -9.29 48.51 13.67
CA GLN A 142 -9.01 49.59 14.63
C GLN A 142 -8.25 50.77 13.99
N LEU A 143 -7.64 50.59 12.81
CA LEU A 143 -6.84 51.62 12.14
C LEU A 143 -7.61 52.92 11.86
N PRO A 144 -8.87 52.92 11.35
CA PRO A 144 -9.59 54.17 11.09
C PRO A 144 -9.80 55.01 12.36
N GLY A 145 -10.09 54.35 13.49
CA GLY A 145 -10.18 54.99 14.80
C GLY A 145 -8.84 55.58 15.26
N ALA A 146 -7.76 54.82 15.12
CA ALA A 146 -6.42 55.29 15.46
C ALA A 146 -5.97 56.48 14.60
N VAL A 147 -6.19 56.43 13.29
CA VAL A 147 -5.82 57.50 12.34
C VAL A 147 -6.63 58.77 12.60
N SER A 148 -7.95 58.64 12.74
CA SER A 148 -8.84 59.77 13.01
C SER A 148 -8.55 60.45 14.36
N SER A 149 -7.98 59.72 15.33
CA SER A 149 -7.59 60.28 16.62
C SER A 149 -6.48 61.33 16.52
N VAL A 150 -5.59 61.21 15.52
CA VAL A 150 -4.43 62.09 15.29
C VAL A 150 -4.80 63.30 14.42
N CYS A 151 -5.92 63.24 13.71
CA CYS A 151 -6.37 64.32 12.82
C CYS A 151 -7.03 65.49 13.56
N ASN A 152 -7.02 66.67 12.91
CA ASN A 152 -7.74 67.85 13.38
C ASN A 152 -9.25 67.58 13.43
N THR A 153 -9.94 68.21 14.39
CA THR A 153 -11.38 68.01 14.63
C THR A 153 -12.27 68.31 13.43
N GLN A 154 -11.84 69.19 12.52
CA GLN A 154 -12.59 69.55 11.32
C GLN A 154 -12.54 68.47 10.22
N ASP A 155 -11.44 67.71 10.15
CA ASP A 155 -11.22 66.70 9.10
C ASP A 155 -11.43 65.26 9.61
N ARG A 156 -11.59 65.09 10.93
CA ARG A 156 -11.67 63.80 11.61
C ARG A 156 -12.71 62.87 11.00
N ASP A 157 -13.93 63.35 10.77
CA ASP A 157 -15.03 62.52 10.26
C ASP A 157 -14.81 62.10 8.80
N GLY A 158 -14.23 63.00 7.98
CA GLY A 158 -13.90 62.70 6.59
C GLY A 158 -12.75 61.70 6.45
N VAL A 159 -11.71 61.85 7.27
CA VAL A 159 -10.58 60.92 7.31
C VAL A 159 -11.00 59.55 7.87
N LEU A 160 -11.87 59.52 8.89
CA LEU A 160 -12.41 58.27 9.42
C LEU A 160 -13.18 57.50 8.33
N ALA A 161 -14.07 58.18 7.60
CA ALA A 161 -14.85 57.55 6.53
C ALA A 161 -13.95 57.03 5.38
N GLN A 162 -12.94 57.80 4.98
CA GLN A 162 -11.99 57.35 3.94
C GLN A 162 -11.13 56.18 4.42
N ALA A 163 -10.62 56.23 5.65
CA ALA A 163 -9.82 55.15 6.21
C ALA A 163 -10.63 53.86 6.35
N ASP A 164 -11.90 53.95 6.76
CA ASP A 164 -12.81 52.80 6.84
C ASP A 164 -13.07 52.16 5.47
N ASP A 165 -13.28 52.98 4.44
CA ASP A 165 -13.51 52.49 3.07
C ASP A 165 -12.27 51.79 2.50
N ILE A 166 -11.08 52.37 2.69
CA ILE A 166 -9.80 51.75 2.27
C ILE A 166 -9.56 50.44 3.02
N VAL A 167 -9.80 50.42 4.33
CA VAL A 167 -9.65 49.20 5.15
C VAL A 167 -10.60 48.10 4.66
N ARG A 168 -11.85 48.43 4.38
CA ARG A 168 -12.84 47.48 3.87
C ARG A 168 -12.43 46.90 2.50
N GLN A 169 -12.06 47.76 1.55
CA GLN A 169 -11.58 47.33 0.24
C GLN A 169 -10.33 46.43 0.34
N THR A 170 -9.43 46.74 1.27
CA THR A 170 -8.23 45.94 1.51
C THR A 170 -8.58 44.55 2.07
N LEU A 171 -9.49 44.49 3.04
CA LEU A 171 -9.95 43.22 3.62
C LEU A 171 -10.71 42.36 2.60
N GLU A 172 -11.55 42.97 1.76
CA GLU A 172 -12.25 42.28 0.67
C GLU A 172 -11.27 41.69 -0.35
N CYS A 173 -10.30 42.48 -0.80
CA CYS A 173 -9.27 42.01 -1.73
C CYS A 173 -8.42 40.87 -1.14
N LEU A 174 -8.05 40.96 0.15
CA LEU A 174 -7.33 39.89 0.84
C LEU A 174 -8.16 38.62 0.95
N PHE A 175 -9.46 38.75 1.25
CA PHE A 175 -10.39 37.62 1.31
C PHE A 175 -10.51 36.94 -0.05
N GLU A 176 -10.74 37.69 -1.13
CA GLU A 176 -10.82 37.14 -2.49
C GLU A 176 -9.56 36.38 -2.89
N ARG A 177 -8.38 36.95 -2.63
CA ARG A 177 -7.09 36.28 -2.92
C ARG A 177 -6.90 35.01 -2.09
N LEU A 178 -7.33 35.00 -0.83
CA LEU A 178 -7.26 33.81 0.00
C LEU A 178 -8.20 32.72 -0.52
N THR A 179 -9.42 33.08 -0.93
CA THR A 179 -10.39 32.13 -1.50
C THR A 179 -9.91 31.55 -2.83
N GLU A 180 -9.37 32.38 -3.73
CA GLU A 180 -8.81 31.93 -5.01
C GLU A 180 -7.68 30.90 -4.82
N HIS A 181 -6.81 31.12 -3.83
CA HIS A 181 -5.74 30.17 -3.51
C HIS A 181 -6.23 28.86 -2.87
N VAL A 182 -7.39 28.84 -2.22
CA VAL A 182 -8.00 27.61 -1.69
C VAL A 182 -8.56 26.75 -2.82
N ASP A 183 -9.25 27.37 -3.79
CA ASP A 183 -9.87 26.65 -4.91
C ASP A 183 -8.82 26.03 -5.85
N VAL A 184 -7.77 26.77 -6.19
CA VAL A 184 -6.69 26.28 -7.07
C VAL A 184 -5.95 25.07 -6.48
N LYS A 185 -5.86 24.99 -5.14
CA LYS A 185 -5.14 23.91 -4.46
C LYS A 185 -6.01 22.67 -4.24
N GLY A 186 -7.33 22.83 -4.10
CA GLY A 186 -8.30 21.73 -3.99
C GLY A 186 -8.34 20.84 -5.24
N ASP A 187 -8.25 21.45 -6.42
CA ASP A 187 -8.22 20.74 -7.71
C ASP A 187 -6.91 19.97 -7.92
N ALA A 188 -5.77 20.55 -7.54
CA ALA A 188 -4.47 19.88 -7.69
C ALA A 188 -4.30 18.66 -6.76
N THR A 189 -4.91 18.67 -5.57
CA THR A 189 -4.84 17.52 -4.65
C THR A 189 -5.82 16.40 -4.97
N THR A 190 -6.91 16.67 -5.70
CA THR A 190 -7.86 15.63 -6.12
C THR A 190 -7.39 14.87 -7.36
N GLU A 191 -6.58 15.50 -8.23
CA GLU A 191 -6.00 14.85 -9.40
C GLU A 191 -4.78 13.96 -9.06
N ALA A 192 -4.07 14.22 -7.95
CA ALA A 192 -2.94 13.39 -7.51
C ALA A 192 -3.34 12.18 -6.66
N ALA A 193 -4.61 12.06 -6.28
CA ALA A 193 -5.17 10.95 -5.49
C ALA A 193 -6.00 9.96 -6.32
N ALA A 194 -6.05 10.14 -7.65
CA ALA A 194 -6.69 9.25 -8.63
C ALA A 194 -5.64 8.53 -9.49
#